data_AF-A0A7X9MK00-F1
#
_entry.id   AF-A0A7X9MK00-F1
#
_cell.length_a   1.000
_cell.length_b   1.000
_cell.length_c   1.000
_cell.angle_alpha   90.00
_cell.angle_beta   90.00
_cell.angle_gamma   90.00
#
_symmetry.space_group_name_H-M   'P 1'
#
loop_
_entity.id
_entity.type
_entity.pdbx_description
1 polymer ?
#
loop_
_entity_poly.entity_id
_entity_poly.type
_entity_poly.pdbx_seq_one_letter_code
_entity_poly.pdbx_strand_id
1 'polypeptide(L)'
;MSDNPNPGNTGSPGPGYYRDPSGVMRWWDGARWTDSVQNSGPSPSAPQPPPSRPPEKSHTLRNVLLALIAVFVLAIGGCVALLAFAGNEVNEAIESAEVDDAAPGGPDNPLTIAEGQPFEVSGFQYAPGWSVTQDTLGNAQVEGLRVTNARDETDSAIVEIKFMNGSEVVALVNCTTEQIQVGQTTSLNCFGADDFPATYDRITINDAF
;
A
#
# COMPACT_ATOMS: atom_id res chain seq x y z
N MET A 1 -73.69 30.55 100.16
CA MET A 1 -72.66 30.01 101.06
C MET A 1 -71.56 29.42 100.20
N SER A 2 -70.35 29.95 100.34
CA SER A 2 -69.10 29.41 99.79
C SER A 2 -68.80 28.08 100.46
N ASP A 3 -68.29 27.10 99.71
CA ASP A 3 -67.43 26.06 100.30
C ASP A 3 -66.31 25.66 99.33
N ASN A 4 -65.09 25.83 99.86
CA ASN A 4 -63.78 25.57 99.29
C ASN A 4 -63.62 24.19 98.64
N PRO A 5 -62.90 24.08 97.51
CA PRO A 5 -62.32 22.81 97.09
C PRO A 5 -61.13 22.45 97.99
N ASN A 6 -61.29 21.34 98.70
CA ASN A 6 -60.27 20.64 99.46
C ASN A 6 -59.09 20.23 98.55
N PRO A 7 -57.83 20.58 98.88
CA PRO A 7 -56.66 20.19 98.11
C PRO A 7 -56.17 18.82 98.59
N GLY A 8 -56.45 17.75 97.85
CA GLY A 8 -56.02 16.43 98.32
C GLY A 8 -56.49 15.26 97.48
N ASN A 9 -56.15 15.24 96.20
CA ASN A 9 -56.01 13.98 95.47
C ASN A 9 -55.09 14.14 94.25
N THR A 10 -53.81 14.44 94.49
CA THR A 10 -52.80 14.29 93.44
C THR A 10 -52.49 12.80 93.32
N GLY A 11 -53.22 12.11 92.45
CA GLY A 11 -52.80 10.79 92.00
C GLY A 11 -51.35 10.88 91.51
N SER A 12 -50.49 10.01 92.01
CA SER A 12 -49.09 10.00 91.59
C SER A 12 -49.03 9.96 90.05
N PRO A 13 -48.15 10.77 89.43
CA PRO A 13 -47.99 10.75 88.00
C PRO A 13 -47.76 9.32 87.50
N GLY A 14 -48.42 8.94 86.41
CA GLY A 14 -48.13 7.69 85.72
C GLY A 14 -46.69 7.67 85.18
N PRO A 15 -46.15 6.50 84.82
CA PRO A 15 -44.77 6.39 84.34
C PRO A 15 -44.50 7.30 83.14
N GLY A 16 -43.42 8.06 83.17
CA GLY A 16 -43.14 9.08 82.16
C GLY A 16 -41.91 9.93 82.45
N TYR A 17 -41.52 10.78 81.51
CA TYR A 17 -40.46 11.78 81.71
C TYR A 17 -41.03 13.03 82.37
N TYR A 18 -40.44 13.40 83.51
CA TYR A 18 -40.79 14.60 84.26
C TYR A 18 -39.54 15.42 84.53
N ARG A 19 -39.70 16.74 84.63
CA ARG A 19 -38.61 17.66 84.95
C ARG A 19 -38.29 17.58 86.44
N ASP A 20 -37.04 17.24 86.79
CA ASP A 20 -36.58 17.22 88.17
C ASP A 20 -36.24 18.64 88.70
N PRO A 21 -35.99 18.82 90.01
CA PRO A 21 -35.64 20.14 90.56
C PRO A 21 -34.35 20.76 89.98
N SER A 22 -33.51 19.97 89.32
CA SER A 22 -32.30 20.45 88.63
C SER A 22 -32.56 20.90 87.18
N GLY A 23 -33.79 20.71 86.68
CA GLY A 23 -34.21 21.12 85.34
C GLY A 23 -34.02 20.05 84.25
N VAL A 24 -33.52 18.86 84.60
CA VAL A 24 -33.29 17.75 83.67
C VAL A 24 -34.54 16.89 83.56
N MET A 25 -34.83 16.37 82.35
CA MET A 25 -35.91 15.40 82.15
C MET A 25 -35.45 14.02 82.61
N ARG A 26 -36.03 13.53 83.71
CA ARG A 26 -35.74 12.20 84.30
C ARG A 26 -36.98 11.32 84.22
N TRP A 27 -36.78 10.01 84.09
CA TRP A 27 -37.88 9.06 84.02
C TRP A 27 -38.41 8.69 85.41
N TRP A 28 -39.74 8.72 85.57
CA TRP A 28 -40.49 8.21 86.72
C TRP A 28 -41.14 6.87 86.34
N ASP A 29 -40.93 5.82 87.12
CA ASP A 29 -41.46 4.48 86.81
C ASP A 29 -42.83 4.18 87.45
N GLY A 30 -43.42 5.16 88.15
CA GLY A 30 -44.66 4.98 88.92
C GLY A 30 -44.44 4.79 90.42
N ALA A 31 -43.22 4.45 90.86
CA ALA A 31 -42.86 4.28 92.27
C ALA A 31 -41.59 5.04 92.69
N ARG A 32 -40.62 5.23 91.78
CA ARG A 32 -39.37 5.96 92.00
C ARG A 32 -38.83 6.60 90.72
N TRP A 33 -37.92 7.56 90.90
CA TRP A 33 -37.11 8.09 89.82
C TRP A 33 -36.04 7.08 89.41
N THR A 34 -35.83 6.89 88.12
CA THR A 34 -34.74 6.05 87.61
C THR A 34 -33.52 6.88 87.21
N ASP A 35 -32.41 6.20 86.91
CA ASP A 35 -31.19 6.84 86.40
C ASP A 35 -31.29 7.24 84.91
N SER A 36 -32.42 6.94 84.25
CA SER A 36 -32.67 7.31 82.86
C SER A 36 -32.98 8.81 82.76
N VAL A 37 -31.96 9.60 82.46
CA VAL A 37 -32.08 11.01 82.07
C VAL A 37 -32.13 11.14 80.55
N GLN A 38 -33.06 11.95 80.04
CA GLN A 38 -33.09 12.30 78.62
C GLN A 38 -32.00 13.34 78.38
N ASN A 39 -30.79 12.86 78.07
CA ASN A 39 -29.67 13.72 77.73
C ASN A 39 -29.94 14.35 76.36
N SER A 40 -30.56 15.53 76.34
CA SER A 40 -30.65 16.37 75.14
C SER A 40 -29.28 17.00 74.89
N GLY A 41 -28.31 16.16 74.49
CA GLY A 41 -27.05 16.61 73.92
C GLY A 41 -27.31 17.26 72.56
N PRO A 42 -26.48 18.24 72.15
CA PRO A 42 -26.59 18.83 70.82
C PRO A 42 -26.46 17.73 69.76
N SER A 43 -27.43 17.68 68.85
CA SER A 43 -27.37 16.78 67.69
C SER A 43 -26.10 17.06 66.88
N PRO A 44 -25.31 16.04 66.50
CA PRO A 44 -24.26 16.23 65.52
C PRO A 44 -24.91 16.58 64.18
N SER A 45 -24.49 17.71 63.62
CA SER A 45 -24.85 18.19 62.29
C SER A 45 -24.69 17.08 61.25
N ALA A 46 -25.70 16.89 60.40
CA ALA A 46 -25.62 16.00 59.25
C ALA A 46 -24.44 16.38 58.32
N PRO A 47 -23.74 15.42 57.69
CA PRO A 47 -22.66 15.72 56.75
C PRO A 47 -23.19 16.48 55.55
N GLN A 48 -22.58 17.62 55.24
CA GLN A 48 -22.85 18.40 54.03
C GLN A 48 -22.31 17.62 52.81
N PRO A 49 -23.07 17.49 51.70
CA PRO A 49 -22.56 16.82 50.51
C PRO A 49 -21.36 17.60 49.92
N PRO A 50 -20.35 16.91 49.37
CA PRO A 50 -19.18 17.57 48.80
C PRO A 50 -19.57 18.45 47.59
N PRO A 51 -18.82 19.53 47.31
CA PRO A 51 -19.07 20.35 46.13
C PRO A 51 -18.89 19.51 44.86
N SER A 52 -19.84 19.62 43.94
CA SER A 52 -19.76 19.02 42.61
C SER A 52 -18.53 19.57 41.88
N ARG A 53 -17.58 18.70 41.54
CA ARG A 53 -16.42 19.08 40.71
C ARG A 53 -16.94 19.57 39.35
N PRO A 54 -16.42 20.69 38.80
CA PRO A 54 -16.76 21.09 37.44
C PRO A 54 -16.34 19.98 36.46
N PRO A 55 -17.10 19.75 35.37
CA PRO A 55 -16.76 18.74 34.38
C PRO A 55 -15.37 19.03 33.82
N GLU A 56 -14.43 18.10 34.04
CA GLU A 56 -13.08 18.22 33.51
C GLU A 56 -13.16 18.18 31.97
N LYS A 57 -12.65 19.22 31.31
CA LYS A 57 -12.67 19.31 29.85
C LYS A 57 -11.76 18.23 29.29
N SER A 58 -12.36 17.14 28.81
CA SER A 58 -11.64 16.07 28.12
C SER A 58 -11.06 16.61 26.81
N HIS A 59 -9.72 16.70 26.76
CA HIS A 59 -8.98 16.87 25.51
C HIS A 59 -8.78 15.55 24.76
N THR A 60 -9.28 14.44 25.30
CA THR A 60 -9.16 13.10 24.73
C THR A 60 -9.76 13.04 23.33
N LEU A 61 -10.96 13.60 23.14
CA LEU A 61 -11.60 13.65 21.82
C LEU A 61 -10.76 14.46 20.81
N ARG A 62 -10.22 15.60 21.24
CA ARG A 62 -9.36 16.45 20.41
C ARG A 62 -8.09 15.72 20.01
N ASN A 63 -7.45 15.03 20.95
CA ASN A 63 -6.20 14.31 20.72
C ASN A 63 -6.42 13.07 19.82
N VAL A 64 -7.54 12.36 19.99
CA VAL A 64 -7.93 11.24 19.13
C VAL A 64 -8.22 11.73 17.71
N LEU A 65 -8.94 12.84 17.55
CA LEU A 65 -9.23 13.40 16.24
C LEU A 65 -7.95 13.85 15.52
N LEU A 66 -7.02 14.51 16.23
CA LEU A 66 -5.73 14.91 15.68
C LEU A 66 -4.88 13.71 15.26
N ALA A 67 -4.88 12.63 16.05
CA ALA A 67 -4.19 11.39 15.70
C ALA A 67 -4.76 10.74 14.43
N LEU A 68 -6.09 10.69 14.29
CA LEU A 68 -6.75 10.16 13.10
C LEU A 68 -6.45 11.01 11.85
N ILE A 69 -6.48 12.34 11.97
CA ILE A 69 -6.11 13.24 10.88
C ILE A 69 -4.65 13.03 10.49
N ALA A 70 -3.73 12.91 11.45
CA ALA A 70 -2.32 12.66 11.17
C ALA A 70 -2.11 11.33 10.43
N VAL A 71 -2.78 10.25 10.86
CA VAL A 71 -2.74 8.95 10.16
C VAL A 71 -3.32 9.06 8.76
N PHE A 72 -4.42 9.77 8.58
CA PHE A 72 -5.05 9.97 7.28
C PHE A 72 -4.16 10.77 6.32
N VAL A 73 -3.52 11.83 6.80
CA VAL A 73 -2.54 12.62 6.03
C VAL A 73 -1.31 11.78 5.70
N LEU A 74 -0.83 10.94 6.61
CA LEU A 74 0.28 10.01 6.33
C LEU A 74 -0.11 8.92 5.33
N ALA A 75 -1.35 8.41 5.39
CA ALA A 75 -1.86 7.42 4.45
C ALA A 75 -2.02 8.03 3.05
N ILE A 76 -2.62 9.21 2.94
CA ILE A 76 -2.76 9.92 1.66
C ILE A 76 -1.41 10.36 1.13
N GLY A 77 -0.59 11.01 1.97
CA GLY A 77 0.76 11.44 1.59
C GLY A 77 1.64 10.27 1.18
N GLY A 78 1.52 9.14 1.88
CA GLY A 78 2.17 7.87 1.53
C GLY A 78 1.69 7.33 0.18
N CYS A 79 0.38 7.28 -0.07
CA CYS A 79 -0.16 6.84 -1.36
C CYS A 79 0.26 7.77 -2.52
N VAL A 80 0.22 9.09 -2.33
CA VAL A 80 0.63 10.04 -3.37
C VAL A 80 2.12 9.94 -3.65
N ALA A 81 2.96 9.78 -2.63
CA ALA A 81 4.39 9.54 -2.82
C ALA A 81 4.64 8.24 -3.60
N LEU A 82 3.97 7.14 -3.26
CA LEU A 82 4.10 5.88 -3.98
C LEU A 82 3.67 5.98 -5.45
N LEU A 83 2.57 6.69 -5.73
CA LEU A 83 2.11 6.92 -7.11
C LEU A 83 3.05 7.84 -7.90
N ALA A 84 3.66 8.84 -7.26
CA ALA A 84 4.62 9.72 -7.90
C ALA A 84 5.92 9.00 -8.29
N PHE A 85 6.44 8.11 -7.42
CA PHE A 85 7.59 7.27 -7.75
C PHE A 85 7.25 6.24 -8.83
N ALA A 86 6.09 5.57 -8.74
CA ALA A 86 5.68 4.60 -9.76
C ALA A 86 5.45 5.25 -11.13
N GLY A 87 4.96 6.49 -11.20
CA GLY A 87 4.73 7.20 -12.46
C GLY A 87 6.02 7.53 -13.22
N ASN A 88 7.10 7.88 -12.51
CA ASN A 88 8.37 8.23 -13.15
C ASN A 88 9.03 7.00 -13.80
N GLU A 89 9.06 5.87 -13.09
CA GLU A 89 9.64 4.62 -13.59
C GLU A 89 8.91 4.09 -14.85
N VAL A 90 7.59 4.20 -14.89
CA VAL A 90 6.80 3.75 -16.05
C VAL A 90 7.03 4.65 -17.27
N ASN A 91 7.10 5.96 -17.09
CA ASN A 91 7.37 6.88 -18.20
C ASN A 91 8.78 6.67 -18.77
N GLU A 92 9.78 6.49 -17.91
CA GLU A 92 11.17 6.21 -18.33
C GLU A 92 11.30 4.88 -19.08
N ALA A 93 10.61 3.83 -18.63
CA ALA A 93 10.59 2.54 -19.33
C ALA A 93 9.94 2.64 -20.73
N ILE A 94 8.86 3.42 -20.88
CA ILE A 94 8.21 3.64 -22.18
C ILE A 94 9.12 4.44 -23.10
N GLU A 95 9.68 5.56 -22.63
CA GLU A 95 10.60 6.38 -23.42
C GLU A 95 11.83 5.58 -23.87
N SER A 96 12.36 4.70 -23.02
CA SER A 96 13.50 3.84 -23.35
C SER A 96 13.13 2.82 -24.42
N ALA A 97 11.99 2.15 -24.28
CA ALA A 97 11.49 1.18 -25.27
C ALA A 97 11.25 1.85 -26.64
N GLU A 98 10.65 3.04 -26.68
CA GLU A 98 10.43 3.79 -27.93
C GLU A 98 11.76 4.17 -28.61
N VAL A 99 12.79 4.49 -27.82
CA VAL A 99 14.13 4.80 -28.35
C VAL A 99 14.80 3.55 -28.93
N ASP A 100 14.68 2.42 -28.24
CA ASP A 100 15.24 1.14 -28.68
C ASP A 100 14.52 0.63 -29.95
N ASP A 101 13.19 0.73 -30.00
CA ASP A 101 12.38 0.33 -31.16
C ASP A 101 12.73 1.13 -32.42
N ALA A 102 13.02 2.43 -32.25
CA ALA A 102 13.41 3.34 -33.32
C ALA A 102 14.91 3.28 -33.69
N ALA A 103 15.73 2.54 -32.93
CA ALA A 103 17.15 2.40 -33.23
C ALA A 103 17.37 1.64 -34.56
N PRO A 104 18.48 1.86 -35.29
CA PRO A 104 18.74 1.12 -36.52
C PRO A 104 18.77 -0.40 -36.29
N GLY A 105 17.86 -1.11 -36.94
CA GLY A 105 17.64 -2.54 -36.76
C GLY A 105 16.68 -2.88 -35.61
N GLY A 106 16.06 -1.91 -34.96
CA GLY A 106 14.91 -2.12 -34.08
C GLY A 106 13.61 -2.39 -34.87
N PRO A 107 12.54 -2.85 -34.20
CA PRO A 107 11.24 -3.15 -34.82
C PRO A 107 10.68 -2.05 -35.74
N ASP A 108 10.83 -0.77 -35.37
CA ASP A 108 10.25 0.37 -36.09
C ASP A 108 11.22 1.04 -37.08
N ASN A 109 12.50 0.62 -37.09
CA ASN A 109 13.53 1.16 -37.97
C ASN A 109 14.44 0.06 -38.55
N PRO A 110 13.89 -0.82 -39.41
CA PRO A 110 14.63 -1.95 -39.97
C PRO A 110 15.87 -1.49 -40.74
N LEU A 111 17.00 -2.13 -40.45
CA LEU A 111 18.28 -1.81 -41.06
C LEU A 111 18.39 -2.47 -42.44
N THR A 112 18.76 -1.70 -43.46
CA THR A 112 19.09 -2.30 -44.77
C THR A 112 20.47 -2.95 -44.71
N ILE A 113 20.55 -4.21 -45.12
CA ILE A 113 21.78 -5.00 -45.12
C ILE A 113 22.12 -5.47 -46.54
N ALA A 114 23.39 -5.78 -46.75
CA ALA A 114 23.90 -6.28 -48.02
C ALA A 114 24.46 -7.70 -47.83
N GLU A 115 24.05 -8.60 -48.72
CA GLU A 115 24.48 -10.01 -48.68
C GLU A 115 26.01 -10.14 -48.60
N GLY A 116 26.47 -11.03 -47.71
CA GLY A 116 27.87 -11.30 -47.48
C GLY A 116 28.64 -10.20 -46.75
N GLN A 117 28.05 -9.02 -46.51
CA GLN A 117 28.69 -7.93 -45.77
C GLN A 117 28.45 -8.05 -44.26
N PRO A 118 29.41 -7.58 -43.43
CA PRO A 118 29.18 -7.50 -42.00
C PRO A 118 28.21 -6.35 -41.69
N PHE A 119 27.51 -6.47 -40.56
CA PHE A 119 26.65 -5.43 -40.04
C PHE A 119 26.51 -5.57 -38.52
N GLU A 120 25.92 -4.56 -37.87
CA GLU A 120 25.70 -4.55 -36.43
C GLU A 120 24.25 -4.12 -36.15
N VAL A 121 23.58 -4.82 -35.24
CA VAL A 121 22.24 -4.50 -34.76
C VAL A 121 22.24 -4.67 -33.25
N SER A 122 21.89 -3.60 -32.53
CA SER A 122 21.74 -3.63 -31.06
C SER A 122 22.91 -4.30 -30.33
N GLY A 123 24.17 -4.00 -30.68
CA GLY A 123 25.35 -4.60 -30.04
C GLY A 123 25.64 -6.06 -30.41
N PHE A 124 24.90 -6.66 -31.34
CA PHE A 124 25.25 -7.92 -31.99
C PHE A 124 26.01 -7.65 -33.28
N GLN A 125 27.20 -8.25 -33.42
CA GLN A 125 28.06 -8.08 -34.60
C GLN A 125 27.94 -9.28 -35.53
N TYR A 126 27.38 -9.07 -36.71
CA TYR A 126 27.16 -10.10 -37.71
C TYR A 126 28.37 -10.18 -38.65
N ALA A 127 28.92 -11.39 -38.78
CA ALA A 127 30.12 -11.65 -39.55
C ALA A 127 29.84 -11.63 -41.07
N PRO A 128 30.83 -11.29 -41.91
CA PRO A 128 30.70 -11.39 -43.36
C PRO A 128 30.65 -12.86 -43.82
N GLY A 129 30.27 -13.05 -45.09
CA GLY A 129 30.29 -14.35 -45.76
C GLY A 129 29.02 -15.19 -45.64
N TRP A 130 27.93 -14.60 -45.14
CA TRP A 130 26.60 -15.17 -45.22
C TRP A 130 26.00 -15.00 -46.62
N SER A 131 25.02 -15.84 -46.96
CA SER A 131 24.35 -15.80 -48.25
C SER A 131 22.85 -16.01 -48.12
N VAL A 132 22.13 -15.52 -49.11
CA VAL A 132 20.72 -15.81 -49.31
C VAL A 132 20.59 -16.91 -50.36
N THR A 133 19.75 -17.89 -50.08
CA THR A 133 19.50 -19.03 -50.96
C THR A 133 18.05 -19.48 -50.84
N GLN A 134 17.72 -20.57 -51.49
CA GLN A 134 16.49 -21.31 -51.29
C GLN A 134 16.79 -22.70 -50.72
N ASP A 135 15.90 -23.20 -49.86
CA ASP A 135 15.97 -24.58 -49.37
C ASP A 135 15.55 -25.60 -50.46
N THR A 136 15.53 -26.89 -50.11
CA THR A 136 15.12 -27.96 -51.04
C THR A 136 13.65 -27.89 -51.46
N LEU A 137 12.82 -27.15 -50.73
CA LEU A 137 11.40 -26.94 -51.01
C LEU A 137 11.17 -25.66 -51.82
N GLY A 138 12.20 -24.82 -52.00
CA GLY A 138 12.12 -23.55 -52.70
C GLY A 138 11.84 -22.36 -51.79
N ASN A 139 11.84 -22.53 -50.48
CA ASN A 139 11.61 -21.44 -49.53
C ASN A 139 12.86 -20.58 -49.35
N ALA A 140 12.69 -19.30 -49.06
CA ALA A 140 13.79 -18.39 -48.75
C ALA A 140 14.60 -18.89 -47.53
N GLN A 141 15.92 -18.84 -47.65
CA GLN A 141 16.85 -19.34 -46.64
C GLN A 141 18.04 -18.39 -46.53
N VAL A 142 18.57 -18.24 -45.31
CA VAL A 142 19.85 -17.56 -45.06
C VAL A 142 20.83 -18.58 -44.50
N GLU A 143 22.04 -18.62 -45.06
CA GLU A 143 23.09 -19.55 -44.68
C GLU A 143 24.36 -18.82 -44.25
N GLY A 144 25.13 -19.45 -43.35
CA GLY A 144 26.43 -18.95 -42.91
C GLY A 144 26.39 -17.68 -42.04
N LEU A 145 25.20 -17.23 -41.63
CA LEU A 145 25.04 -16.07 -40.75
C LEU A 145 25.56 -16.41 -39.35
N ARG A 146 26.59 -15.68 -38.93
CA ARG A 146 27.21 -15.81 -37.60
C ARG A 146 27.16 -14.47 -36.90
N VAL A 147 27.00 -14.53 -35.58
CA VAL A 147 26.86 -13.35 -34.73
C VAL A 147 27.77 -13.47 -33.52
N THR A 148 28.40 -12.36 -33.16
CA THR A 148 29.14 -12.19 -31.91
C THR A 148 28.36 -11.30 -30.97
N ASN A 149 28.18 -11.75 -29.73
CA ASN A 149 27.61 -10.89 -28.69
C ASN A 149 28.67 -9.88 -28.21
N ALA A 150 28.51 -8.61 -28.59
CA ALA A 150 29.38 -7.51 -28.14
C ALA A 150 28.72 -6.65 -27.05
N ARG A 151 27.59 -7.10 -26.49
CA ARG A 151 26.95 -6.53 -25.30
C ARG A 151 27.76 -6.87 -24.04
N ASP A 152 27.38 -6.30 -22.91
CA ASP A 152 28.01 -6.52 -21.60
C ASP A 152 27.38 -7.66 -20.79
N GLU A 153 26.31 -8.27 -21.30
CA GLU A 153 25.63 -9.42 -20.70
C GLU A 153 25.38 -10.56 -21.69
N THR A 154 25.05 -11.74 -21.16
CA THR A 154 24.66 -12.91 -21.93
C THR A 154 23.29 -12.68 -22.56
N ASP A 155 23.16 -12.95 -23.86
CA ASP A 155 21.90 -12.72 -24.57
C ASP A 155 21.78 -13.59 -25.82
N SER A 156 20.60 -13.65 -26.45
CA SER A 156 20.30 -14.35 -27.70
C SER A 156 19.84 -13.39 -28.78
N ALA A 157 20.23 -13.64 -30.03
CA ALA A 157 19.74 -12.88 -31.17
C ALA A 157 18.42 -13.52 -31.68
N ILE A 158 17.38 -12.70 -31.86
CA ILE A 158 16.14 -13.08 -32.53
C ILE A 158 15.83 -11.99 -33.55
N VAL A 159 16.04 -12.31 -34.82
CA VAL A 159 15.96 -11.32 -35.90
C VAL A 159 15.11 -11.82 -37.06
N GLU A 160 14.41 -10.88 -37.68
CA GLU A 160 13.68 -11.10 -38.92
C GLU A 160 14.46 -10.49 -40.08
N ILE A 161 14.77 -11.31 -41.09
CA ILE A 161 15.35 -10.85 -42.35
C ILE A 161 14.23 -10.82 -43.39
N LYS A 162 13.96 -9.65 -43.94
CA LYS A 162 12.89 -9.40 -44.92
C LYS A 162 13.47 -9.07 -46.29
N PHE A 163 12.92 -9.71 -47.31
CA PHE A 163 13.15 -9.39 -48.72
C PHE A 163 12.10 -8.37 -49.14
N MET A 164 12.54 -7.23 -49.63
CA MET A 164 11.65 -6.12 -49.95
C MET A 164 11.54 -5.91 -51.46
N ASN A 165 10.40 -5.40 -51.90
CA ASN A 165 10.23 -4.78 -53.21
C ASN A 165 9.51 -3.44 -53.00
N GLY A 166 10.29 -2.35 -52.95
CA GLY A 166 9.80 -1.06 -52.49
C GLY A 166 9.33 -1.11 -51.03
N SER A 167 8.01 -1.06 -50.83
CA SER A 167 7.36 -1.13 -49.50
C SER A 167 6.74 -2.49 -49.19
N GLU A 168 6.77 -3.45 -50.13
CA GLU A 168 6.21 -4.78 -49.95
C GLU A 168 7.26 -5.74 -49.40
N VAL A 169 6.89 -6.54 -48.39
CA VAL A 169 7.68 -7.70 -47.94
C VAL A 169 7.30 -8.87 -48.85
N VAL A 170 8.25 -9.34 -49.66
CA VAL A 170 8.02 -10.43 -50.64
C VAL A 170 8.45 -11.81 -50.13
N ALA A 171 9.27 -11.85 -49.08
CA ALA A 171 9.60 -13.07 -48.31
C ALA A 171 10.22 -12.69 -46.95
N LEU A 172 10.14 -13.61 -46.00
CA LEU A 172 10.69 -13.45 -44.65
C LEU A 172 11.46 -14.69 -44.19
N VAL A 173 12.57 -14.47 -43.50
CA VAL A 173 13.38 -15.50 -42.84
C VAL A 173 13.58 -15.12 -41.37
N ASN A 174 13.17 -16.00 -40.46
CA ASN A 174 13.40 -15.84 -39.03
C ASN A 174 14.72 -16.49 -38.64
N CYS A 175 15.59 -15.75 -37.96
CA CYS A 175 16.88 -16.26 -37.50
C CYS A 175 17.00 -16.13 -35.98
N THR A 176 17.45 -17.22 -35.33
CA THR A 176 17.56 -17.27 -33.87
C THR A 176 18.86 -17.90 -33.40
N THR A 177 19.26 -17.61 -32.16
CA THR A 177 20.32 -18.31 -31.45
C THR A 177 19.85 -18.80 -30.08
N GLU A 178 20.58 -19.74 -29.50
CA GLU A 178 20.57 -19.89 -28.03
C GLU A 178 21.29 -18.70 -27.37
N GLN A 179 21.39 -18.71 -26.04
CA GLN A 179 22.16 -17.72 -25.29
C GLN A 179 23.64 -17.72 -25.69
N ILE A 180 24.18 -16.54 -25.93
CA ILE A 180 25.53 -16.26 -26.38
C ILE A 180 26.24 -15.51 -25.25
N GLN A 181 27.35 -16.07 -24.76
CA GLN A 181 28.18 -15.37 -23.77
C GLN A 181 28.82 -14.11 -24.36
N VAL A 182 29.15 -13.14 -23.51
CA VAL A 182 29.86 -11.92 -23.93
C VAL A 182 31.15 -12.28 -24.68
N GLY A 183 31.31 -11.72 -25.87
CA GLY A 183 32.44 -11.95 -26.78
C GLY A 183 32.42 -13.29 -27.52
N GLN A 184 31.41 -14.15 -27.31
CA GLN A 184 31.28 -15.42 -28.00
C GLN A 184 30.61 -15.21 -29.38
N THR A 185 31.08 -15.97 -30.36
CA THR A 185 30.45 -16.07 -31.68
C THR A 185 29.70 -17.40 -31.82
N THR A 186 28.50 -17.36 -32.40
CA THR A 186 27.74 -18.56 -32.79
C THR A 186 27.12 -18.39 -34.18
N SER A 187 26.55 -19.47 -34.73
CA SER A 187 25.78 -19.43 -35.96
C SER A 187 24.29 -19.28 -35.64
N LEU A 188 23.57 -18.50 -36.44
CA LEU A 188 22.12 -18.42 -36.33
C LEU A 188 21.47 -19.63 -37.01
N ASN A 189 20.37 -20.09 -36.42
CA ASN A 189 19.44 -20.99 -37.07
C ASN A 189 18.37 -20.17 -37.77
N CYS A 190 18.40 -20.17 -39.10
CA CYS A 190 17.50 -19.39 -39.94
C CYS A 190 16.48 -20.30 -40.61
N PHE A 191 15.21 -19.89 -40.65
CA PHE A 191 14.12 -20.60 -41.29
C PHE A 191 13.16 -19.63 -41.98
N GLY A 192 12.88 -19.86 -43.26
CA GLY A 192 11.83 -19.18 -44.02
C GLY A 192 10.74 -20.15 -44.45
N ALA A 193 9.50 -19.66 -44.49
CA ALA A 193 8.33 -20.41 -44.97
C ALA A 193 7.76 -19.86 -46.28
N ASP A 194 8.27 -18.72 -46.74
CA ASP A 194 7.86 -18.08 -47.99
C ASP A 194 8.72 -18.60 -49.14
N ASP A 195 8.14 -18.68 -50.34
CA ASP A 195 8.86 -18.98 -51.57
C ASP A 195 10.02 -17.99 -51.77
N PHE A 196 11.18 -18.49 -52.21
CA PHE A 196 12.33 -17.63 -52.49
C PHE A 196 12.01 -16.70 -53.67
N PRO A 197 12.03 -15.36 -53.47
CA PRO A 197 11.54 -14.42 -54.48
C PRO A 197 12.51 -14.34 -55.66
N ALA A 198 11.96 -14.37 -56.88
CA ALA A 198 12.76 -14.22 -58.10
C ALA A 198 13.47 -12.86 -58.19
N THR A 199 12.89 -11.82 -57.58
CA THR A 199 13.45 -10.46 -57.52
C THR A 199 13.07 -9.76 -56.21
N TYR A 200 14.01 -9.00 -55.66
CA TYR A 200 13.83 -8.06 -54.54
C TYR A 200 14.82 -6.91 -54.74
N ASP A 201 14.54 -5.74 -54.17
CA ASP A 201 15.40 -4.54 -54.34
C ASP A 201 16.33 -4.30 -53.14
N ARG A 202 15.95 -4.75 -51.95
CA ARG A 202 16.78 -4.68 -50.73
C ARG A 202 16.45 -5.81 -49.76
N ILE A 203 17.39 -6.07 -48.88
CA ILE A 203 17.23 -6.94 -47.72
C ILE A 203 17.26 -6.05 -46.48
N THR A 204 16.31 -6.25 -45.58
CA THR A 204 16.29 -5.56 -44.29
C THR A 204 16.33 -6.55 -43.15
N ILE A 205 16.86 -6.11 -42.01
CA ILE A 205 16.85 -6.85 -40.76
C ILE A 205 16.26 -5.99 -39.64
N ASN A 206 15.47 -6.60 -38.79
CA ASN A 206 15.07 -6.02 -37.51
C ASN A 206 15.20 -7.07 -36.40
N ASP A 207 15.54 -6.62 -35.20
CA ASP A 207 15.30 -7.36 -33.97
C ASP A 207 13.78 -7.56 -33.82
N ALA A 208 13.41 -8.68 -33.23
CA ALA A 208 12.01 -9.03 -33.01
C ALA A 208 11.48 -8.48 -31.67
N PHE A 209 12.34 -7.96 -30.80
CA PHE A 209 12.01 -7.53 -29.44
C PHE A 209 12.73 -6.25 -29.01
#